data_AF-A0AAD0YPP7-F1
#
_entry.id   AF-A0AAD0YPP7-F1
#
_cell.length_a   1.000
_cell.length_b   1.000
_cell.length_c   1.000
_cell.angle_alpha   90.00
_cell.angle_beta   90.00
_cell.angle_gamma   90.00
#
_symmetry.space_group_name_H-M   'P 1'
#
loop_
_entity.id
_entity.type
_entity.pdbx_description
1 polymer ?
#
loop_
_entity_poly.entity_id
_entity_poly.type
_entity_poly.pdbx_seq_one_letter_code
_entity_poly.pdbx_strand_id
1 'polypeptide(L)'
;MDLLENRKGGERMIFNAFINRTLQAHSKKIYEQQQKNMPPFSDKSYEKRTFAINDNSLIYSHKGILRLMDMKRISYPNSNKKYIQKRIYPTYNKVFTAHYNAIMKNLAYNFTDDIISELKNEVGNKN
;
A
#
# COMPACT_ATOMS: atom_id res chain seq x y z
N MET A 1 -3.47 -5.27 39.21
CA MET A 1 -3.63 -5.18 37.74
C MET A 1 -5.02 -5.68 37.41
N ASP A 2 -5.88 -4.79 36.90
CA ASP A 2 -7.29 -5.08 36.64
C ASP A 2 -7.45 -6.00 35.42
N LEU A 3 -8.23 -7.07 35.57
CA LEU A 3 -8.47 -8.09 34.52
C LEU A 3 -9.11 -7.48 33.27
N LEU A 4 -9.86 -6.39 33.44
CA LEU A 4 -10.48 -5.65 32.34
C LEU A 4 -9.44 -4.90 31.49
N GLU A 5 -8.39 -4.37 32.09
CA GLU A 5 -7.31 -3.69 31.36
C GLU A 5 -6.46 -4.68 30.56
N ASN A 6 -6.19 -5.86 31.13
CA ASN A 6 -5.49 -6.94 30.41
C ASN A 6 -6.30 -7.45 29.20
N ARG A 7 -7.64 -7.54 29.31
CA ARG A 7 -8.49 -7.92 28.17
C ARG A 7 -8.50 -6.87 27.05
N LYS A 8 -8.60 -5.59 27.40
CA LYS A 8 -8.52 -4.48 26.42
C LYS A 8 -7.17 -4.43 25.70
N GLY A 9 -6.08 -4.78 26.38
CA GLY A 9 -4.75 -4.90 25.77
C GLY A 9 -4.66 -6.00 24.72
N GLY A 10 -5.26 -7.17 25.00
CA GLY A 10 -5.28 -8.31 24.06
C GLY A 10 -6.07 -8.02 22.77
N GLU A 11 -7.25 -7.40 22.90
CA GLU A 11 -8.06 -7.02 21.73
C GLU A 11 -7.34 -6.01 20.83
N ARG A 12 -6.67 -5.03 21.43
CA ARG A 12 -5.88 -4.03 20.69
C ARG A 12 -4.69 -4.66 19.96
N MET A 13 -4.04 -5.65 20.58
CA MET A 13 -2.93 -6.37 19.98
C MET A 13 -3.39 -7.18 18.74
N ILE A 14 -4.52 -7.87 18.84
CA ILE A 14 -5.10 -8.63 17.72
C ILE A 14 -5.50 -7.69 16.57
N PHE A 15 -6.11 -6.55 16.90
CA PHE A 15 -6.48 -5.56 15.89
C PHE A 15 -5.25 -4.96 15.18
N ASN A 16 -4.19 -4.64 15.92
CA ASN A 16 -2.94 -4.18 15.31
C ASN A 16 -2.29 -5.27 14.44
N ALA A 17 -2.36 -6.55 14.85
CA ALA A 17 -1.89 -7.67 14.03
C ALA A 17 -2.70 -7.78 12.72
N PHE A 18 -4.02 -7.58 12.79
CA PHE A 18 -4.88 -7.54 11.61
C PHE A 18 -4.52 -6.39 10.64
N ILE A 19 -4.31 -5.18 11.16
CA ILE A 19 -3.88 -4.03 10.36
C ILE A 19 -2.55 -4.35 9.68
N ASN A 20 -1.56 -4.81 10.43
CA ASN A 20 -0.24 -5.15 9.91
C ASN A 20 -0.32 -6.20 8.80
N ARG A 21 -1.07 -7.29 9.02
CA ARG A 21 -1.29 -8.35 8.01
C ARG A 21 -1.92 -7.78 6.74
N THR A 22 -2.93 -6.93 6.89
CA THR A 22 -3.63 -6.31 5.76
C THR A 22 -2.69 -5.37 4.98
N LEU A 23 -1.97 -4.49 5.66
CA LEU A 23 -1.01 -3.57 5.05
C LEU A 23 0.13 -4.32 4.35
N GLN A 24 0.63 -5.39 4.96
CA GLN A 24 1.68 -6.24 4.37
C GLN A 24 1.21 -6.93 3.10
N ALA A 25 0.03 -7.55 3.12
CA ALA A 25 -0.54 -8.17 1.94
C ALA A 25 -0.74 -7.16 0.80
N HIS A 26 -1.22 -5.96 1.10
CA HIS A 26 -1.40 -4.91 0.09
C HIS A 26 -0.07 -4.35 -0.41
N SER A 27 0.95 -4.18 0.45
CA SER A 27 2.27 -3.71 0.04
C SER A 27 2.90 -4.61 -1.03
N LYS A 28 2.80 -5.94 -0.85
CA LYS A 28 3.31 -6.93 -1.80
C LYS A 28 2.56 -6.85 -3.13
N LYS A 29 1.22 -6.78 -3.09
CA LYS A 29 0.39 -6.66 -4.30
C LYS A 29 0.66 -5.37 -5.07
N ILE A 30 0.85 -4.24 -4.37
CA ILE A 30 1.22 -2.96 -4.99
C ILE A 30 2.56 -3.09 -5.71
N TYR A 31 3.56 -3.69 -5.06
CA TYR A 31 4.88 -3.89 -5.66
C TYR A 31 4.81 -4.76 -6.92
N GLU A 32 4.07 -5.87 -6.88
CA GLU A 32 3.87 -6.76 -8.03
C GLU A 32 3.17 -6.05 -9.19
N GLN A 33 2.13 -5.27 -8.92
CA GLN A 33 1.42 -4.49 -9.95
C GLN A 33 2.30 -3.40 -10.55
N GLN A 34 3.09 -2.71 -9.73
CA GLN A 34 4.08 -1.74 -10.20
C GLN A 34 5.08 -2.41 -11.15
N GLN A 35 5.65 -3.55 -10.74
CA GLN A 35 6.62 -4.29 -11.54
C GLN A 35 6.04 -4.77 -12.88
N LYS A 36 4.77 -5.17 -12.91
CA LYS A 36 4.09 -5.56 -14.15
C LYS A 36 3.99 -4.40 -15.17
N ASN A 37 3.83 -3.17 -14.68
CA ASN A 37 3.64 -1.98 -15.53
C ASN A 37 4.96 -1.23 -15.84
N MET A 38 6.06 -1.67 -15.23
CA MET A 38 7.41 -1.13 -15.37
C MET A 38 8.28 -1.60 -16.54
N PRO A 39 8.02 -2.69 -17.30
CA PRO A 39 8.94 -3.16 -18.36
C PRO A 39 9.42 -2.10 -19.38
N PRO A 40 8.62 -1.08 -19.75
CA PRO A 40 9.06 -0.02 -20.66
C PRO A 40 10.12 0.93 -20.07
N PHE A 41 10.41 0.85 -18.77
CA PHE A 41 11.30 1.75 -18.05
C PHE A 41 12.52 0.97 -17.56
N SER A 42 13.60 0.99 -18.34
CA SER A 42 14.85 0.27 -18.04
C SER A 42 15.90 1.08 -17.28
N ASP A 43 15.66 2.37 -17.06
CA ASP A 43 16.61 3.23 -16.37
C ASP A 43 16.63 2.92 -14.86
N LYS A 44 17.83 2.79 -14.28
CA LYS A 44 18.06 2.55 -12.84
C LYS A 44 17.42 3.62 -11.95
N SER A 45 17.13 4.80 -12.50
CA SER A 45 16.42 5.85 -11.79
C SER A 45 15.01 5.42 -11.32
N TYR A 46 14.40 4.42 -11.96
CA TYR A 46 13.07 3.88 -11.67
C TYR A 46 13.07 2.78 -10.58
N GLU A 47 14.22 2.22 -10.22
CA GLU A 47 14.34 1.08 -9.28
C GLU A 47 14.28 1.47 -7.80
N LYS A 48 14.53 2.75 -7.44
CA LYS A 48 14.59 3.20 -6.04
C LYS A 48 13.20 3.37 -5.42
N ARG A 49 12.58 2.25 -5.05
CA ARG A 49 11.29 2.19 -4.35
C ARG A 49 11.42 1.43 -3.04
N THR A 50 10.84 1.96 -1.97
CA THR A 50 10.83 1.29 -0.67
C THR A 50 9.43 1.28 -0.09
N PHE A 51 9.06 0.14 0.50
CA PHE A 51 7.88 0.01 1.33
C PHE A 51 8.34 -0.25 2.76
N ALA A 52 7.84 0.55 3.70
CA ALA A 52 8.01 0.33 5.13
C ALA A 52 6.63 0.26 5.78
N ILE A 53 6.45 -0.68 6.69
CA ILE A 53 5.23 -0.81 7.48
C ILE A 53 5.62 -0.47 8.91
N ASN A 54 4.95 0.52 9.49
CA ASN A 54 5.16 0.93 10.87
C ASN A 54 3.80 0.95 11.55
N ASP A 55 3.54 -0.10 12.34
CA ASP A 55 2.30 -0.40 13.07
C ASP A 55 1.01 -0.23 12.27
N ASN A 56 0.54 1.02 12.13
CA ASN A 56 -0.71 1.35 11.45
C ASN A 56 -0.50 2.14 10.15
N SER A 57 0.74 2.24 9.67
CA SER A 57 1.09 3.02 8.49
C SER A 57 1.85 2.20 7.47
N LEU A 58 1.44 2.34 6.20
CA LEU A 58 2.19 1.86 5.04
C LEU A 58 2.87 3.07 4.39
N ILE A 59 4.19 3.16 4.55
CA ILE A 59 5.00 4.25 4.00
C ILE A 59 5.62 3.78 2.69
N TYR A 60 5.28 4.48 1.61
CA TYR A 60 5.87 4.26 0.29
C TYR A 60 6.75 5.44 -0.11
N SER A 61 8.02 5.16 -0.42
CA SER A 61 8.97 6.17 -0.90
C SER A 61 9.45 5.85 -2.31
N HIS A 62 9.54 6.90 -3.12
CA HIS A 62 10.00 6.86 -4.51
C HIS A 62 10.46 8.26 -4.94
N LYS A 63 11.22 8.34 -6.04
CA LYS A 63 11.57 9.65 -6.63
C LYS A 63 10.33 10.37 -7.14
N GLY A 64 10.17 11.66 -6.83
CA GLY A 64 8.99 12.44 -7.20
C GLY A 64 8.68 12.46 -8.71
N ILE A 65 9.72 12.42 -9.57
CA ILE A 65 9.56 12.36 -11.03
C ILE A 65 8.74 11.14 -11.50
N LEU A 66 8.76 10.05 -10.72
CA LEU A 66 8.05 8.82 -11.05
C LEU A 66 6.53 9.00 -10.94
N ARG A 67 6.02 9.95 -10.12
CA ARG A 67 4.58 10.28 -10.08
C ARG A 67 4.06 10.78 -11.43
N LEU A 68 4.93 11.36 -12.25
CA LEU A 68 4.59 11.90 -13.57
C LEU A 68 4.44 10.78 -14.62
N MET A 69 4.75 9.52 -14.28
CA MET A 69 4.55 8.38 -15.17
C MET A 69 3.09 8.20 -15.56
N ASP A 70 2.20 8.37 -14.58
CA ASP A 70 0.77 8.17 -14.69
C ASP A 70 0.04 9.39 -15.28
N MET A 71 0.74 10.50 -15.57
CA MET A 71 0.12 11.70 -16.11
C MET A 71 -0.28 11.55 -17.58
N LYS A 72 -1.50 12.01 -17.89
CA LYS A 72 -2.09 11.97 -19.25
C LYS A 72 -1.44 12.96 -20.23
N ARG A 73 -0.86 14.06 -19.74
CA ARG A 73 -0.33 15.16 -20.55
C ARG A 73 1.01 15.64 -20.00
N ILE A 74 1.92 15.99 -20.90
CA ILE A 74 3.17 16.70 -20.59
C ILE A 74 3.04 18.12 -21.12
N SER A 75 3.40 19.11 -20.29
CA SER A 75 3.50 20.52 -20.66
C SER A 75 4.85 20.77 -21.33
N TYR A 76 4.84 21.39 -22.51
CA TYR A 76 6.05 21.94 -23.12
C TYR A 76 5.92 23.46 -23.17
N PRO A 77 6.48 24.18 -22.19
CA PRO A 77 6.31 25.63 -22.09
C PRO A 77 6.87 26.39 -23.30
N ASN A 78 7.80 25.78 -24.05
CA ASN A 78 8.50 26.40 -25.19
C ASN A 78 8.05 25.86 -26.56
N SER A 79 6.85 25.27 -26.67
CA SER A 79 6.33 24.67 -27.92
C SER A 79 5.01 25.33 -28.33
N ASN A 80 4.80 25.51 -29.64
CA ASN A 80 3.52 25.97 -30.21
C ASN A 80 2.33 25.05 -29.83
N LYS A 81 2.59 23.78 -29.51
CA LYS A 81 1.63 22.88 -28.86
C LYS A 81 1.80 22.94 -27.35
N LYS A 82 0.78 23.48 -26.66
CA LYS A 82 0.72 23.63 -25.20
C LYS A 82 0.80 22.30 -24.43
N TYR A 83 0.26 21.21 -25.00
CA TYR A 83 0.30 19.87 -24.40
C TYR A 83 0.38 18.76 -25.46
N ILE A 84 1.06 17.67 -25.12
CA ILE A 84 1.04 16.42 -25.90
C ILE A 84 0.44 15.31 -25.02
N GLN A 85 -0.40 14.46 -25.63
CA GLN A 85 -0.96 13.30 -24.96
C GLN A 85 0.13 12.22 -24.81
N LYS A 86 0.36 11.79 -23.57
CA LYS A 86 1.34 10.76 -23.26
C LYS A 86 0.68 9.39 -23.25
N ARG A 87 1.41 8.34 -23.65
CA ARG A 87 1.02 6.97 -23.34
C ARG A 87 1.01 6.80 -21.81
N ILE A 88 -0.14 6.41 -21.28
CA ILE A 88 -0.35 6.29 -19.84
C ILE A 88 0.12 4.91 -19.39
N TYR A 89 1.01 4.87 -18.40
CA TYR A 89 1.43 3.66 -17.73
C TYR A 89 0.93 3.72 -16.29
N PRO A 90 -0.16 3.02 -15.94
CA PRO A 90 -0.78 3.11 -14.61
C PRO A 90 0.09 2.38 -13.58
N THR A 91 1.17 3.03 -13.13
CA THR A 91 2.20 2.39 -12.32
C THR A 91 2.04 2.79 -10.87
N TYR A 92 1.75 4.07 -10.60
CA TYR A 92 1.74 4.60 -9.24
C TYR A 92 0.35 5.05 -8.80
N ASN A 93 -0.10 6.23 -9.23
CA ASN A 93 -1.31 6.88 -8.74
C ASN A 93 -2.52 5.95 -8.85
N LYS A 94 -2.73 5.33 -10.02
CA LYS A 94 -3.89 4.45 -10.23
C LYS A 94 -3.83 3.22 -9.31
N VAL A 95 -2.65 2.61 -9.19
CA VAL A 95 -2.41 1.44 -8.33
C VAL A 95 -2.65 1.79 -6.86
N PHE A 96 -2.07 2.90 -6.38
CA PHE A 96 -2.25 3.34 -5.00
C PHE A 96 -3.69 3.68 -4.67
N THR A 97 -4.40 4.41 -5.53
CA THR A 97 -5.81 4.74 -5.28
C THR A 97 -6.68 3.49 -5.23
N ALA A 98 -6.44 2.51 -6.11
CA ALA A 98 -7.17 1.24 -6.08
C ALA A 98 -6.90 0.46 -4.78
N HIS A 99 -5.64 0.34 -4.37
CA HIS A 99 -5.28 -0.36 -3.14
C HIS A 99 -5.73 0.38 -1.88
N TYR A 100 -5.73 1.72 -1.88
CA TYR A 100 -6.27 2.52 -0.77
C TYR A 100 -7.74 2.19 -0.52
N ASN A 101 -8.57 2.21 -1.57
CA ASN A 101 -9.99 1.88 -1.46
C ASN A 101 -10.20 0.44 -0.99
N ALA A 102 -9.37 -0.50 -1.45
CA ALA A 102 -9.45 -1.90 -1.04
C ALA A 102 -9.01 -2.09 0.42
N ILE A 103 -7.96 -1.40 0.89
CA ILE A 103 -7.54 -1.41 2.30
C ILE A 103 -8.67 -0.90 3.18
N MET A 104 -9.29 0.24 2.84
CA MET A 104 -10.39 0.80 3.61
C MET A 104 -11.56 -0.18 3.74
N LYS A 105 -11.94 -0.88 2.65
CA LYS A 105 -12.98 -1.91 2.68
C LYS A 105 -12.58 -3.11 3.54
N ASN A 106 -11.35 -3.60 3.38
CA ASN A 106 -10.88 -4.76 4.14
C ASN A 106 -10.84 -4.45 5.65
N LEU A 107 -10.36 -3.27 6.03
CA LEU A 107 -10.32 -2.85 7.43
C LEU A 107 -11.73 -2.67 8.01
N ALA A 108 -12.71 -2.24 7.21
CA ALA A 108 -14.08 -2.04 7.66
C ALA A 108 -14.87 -3.35 7.81
N TYR A 109 -14.67 -4.34 6.93
CA TYR A 109 -15.56 -5.50 6.83
C TYR A 109 -14.91 -6.85 7.09
N ASN A 110 -13.58 -6.97 7.00
CA ASN A 110 -12.91 -8.27 7.10
C ASN A 110 -12.34 -8.54 8.50
N PHE A 111 -12.66 -7.71 9.49
CA PHE A 111 -12.34 -8.00 10.89
C PHE A 111 -13.45 -8.88 11.50
N THR A 112 -13.52 -10.12 11.05
CA THR A 112 -14.54 -11.11 11.44
C THR A 112 -14.07 -12.02 12.56
N ASP A 113 -14.99 -12.73 13.23
CA ASP A 113 -14.67 -13.64 14.32
C ASP A 113 -13.71 -14.79 13.90
N ASP A 114 -13.82 -15.25 12.66
CA ASP A 114 -12.90 -16.24 12.08
C ASP A 114 -11.47 -15.70 12.01
N ILE A 115 -11.31 -14.48 11.50
CA ILE A 115 -10.01 -13.79 11.39
C ILE A 115 -9.44 -13.49 12.78
N ILE A 116 -10.28 -13.09 13.74
CA ILE A 116 -9.87 -12.86 15.12
C ILE A 116 -9.36 -14.16 15.74
N SER A 117 -10.03 -15.27 15.51
CA SER A 117 -9.63 -16.59 16.03
C SER A 117 -8.31 -17.06 15.40
N GLU A 118 -8.15 -16.87 14.10
CA GLU A 118 -6.89 -17.14 13.39
C GLU A 118 -5.74 -16.31 13.96
N LEU A 119 -5.93 -15.00 14.13
CA LEU A 119 -4.91 -14.09 14.65
C LEU A 119 -4.57 -14.36 16.12
N LYS A 120 -5.55 -14.76 16.94
CA LYS A 120 -5.30 -15.20 18.32
C LYS A 120 -4.35 -16.39 18.37
N ASN A 121 -4.51 -17.36 17.48
CA ASN A 121 -3.62 -18.51 17.38
C ASN A 121 -2.21 -18.10 16.91
N GLU A 122 -2.11 -17.19 15.94
CA GLU A 122 -0.82 -16.69 15.45
C GLU A 122 -0.04 -15.89 16.50
N VAL A 123 -0.74 -15.06 17.29
CA VAL A 123 -0.13 -14.26 18.36
C VAL A 123 0.22 -15.13 19.57
N GLY A 124 -0.65 -16.09 19.92
CA GLY A 124 -0.42 -17.04 21.01
C GLY A 124 0.77 -17.96 20.79
N ASN A 125 1.05 -18.35 19.54
CA ASN A 125 2.21 -19.20 19.19
C ASN A 125 3.55 -18.44 19.10
N LYS A 126 3.55 -17.10 19.17
CA LYS A 126 4.76 -16.26 19.10
C LYS A 126 5.34 -15.89 20.46
N ASN A 127 4.65 -16.26 21.55
CA ASN A 127 5.10 -16.12 22.94
C ASN A 127 5.51 -17.48 23.49
#